data_AF-A0A4Q5R230-F1
#
_entry.id   AF-A0A4Q5R230-F1
#
_cell.length_a   1.000
_cell.length_b   1.000
_cell.length_c   1.000
_cell.angle_alpha   90.00
_cell.angle_beta   90.00
_cell.angle_gamma   90.00
#
_symmetry.space_group_name_H-M   'P 1'
#
loop_
_entity.id
_entity.type
_entity.pdbx_description
1 polymer ?
#
loop_
_entity_poly.entity_id
_entity_poly.type
_entity_poly.pdbx_seq_one_letter_code
_entity_poly.pdbx_strand_id
1 'polypeptide(L)'
;MRTLIVAAACLALPLVGTAQVTDLHADTRGGTLNDRFALGYFMAPRANTAVQGSVFLLPAWAPGQLMLNGNSKPIEAPLKYDVHNQEVRAQRPNGDSVAVPVAKVKEFTMAAHRYVCYPAATLPAEASGGCAEVLADGTYAQLLKFVHKIIVKQAAQGGGYASNASIDALETRTVYYLRWPADGHFTALRLKRASLEQALGGQPAALAALKAQKGNLGSEADMAAAVQAIDPLLAAPAR
;
A
#
# COMPACT_ATOMS: atom_id res chain seq x y z
N MET A 1 -28.62 81.38 -14.66
CA MET A 1 -29.47 81.06 -15.83
C MET A 1 -29.25 79.61 -16.17
N ARG A 2 -30.21 78.76 -15.81
CA ARG A 2 -31.18 78.10 -16.71
C ARG A 2 -30.65 76.78 -17.30
N THR A 3 -30.96 75.73 -16.54
CA THR A 3 -31.50 74.42 -16.92
C THR A 3 -31.75 74.18 -18.41
N LEU A 4 -31.33 73.01 -18.90
CA LEU A 4 -32.20 72.14 -19.69
C LEU A 4 -31.76 70.67 -19.62
N ILE A 5 -32.74 69.83 -19.27
CA ILE A 5 -32.73 68.38 -19.21
C ILE A 5 -33.08 67.85 -20.59
N VAL A 6 -32.41 66.80 -21.07
CA VAL A 6 -33.07 65.76 -21.91
C VAL A 6 -32.50 64.40 -21.53
N ALA A 7 -33.41 63.51 -21.17
CA ALA A 7 -33.18 62.10 -20.89
C ALA A 7 -33.04 61.28 -22.19
N ALA A 8 -32.17 60.26 -22.15
CA ALA A 8 -32.21 59.16 -23.11
C ALA A 8 -31.91 57.87 -22.37
N ALA A 9 -32.93 57.02 -22.25
CA ALA A 9 -32.84 55.66 -21.77
C ALA A 9 -32.41 54.74 -22.92
N CYS A 10 -31.31 54.00 -22.74
CA CYS A 10 -30.96 52.85 -23.58
C CYS A 10 -30.61 51.67 -22.66
N LEU A 11 -31.47 50.65 -22.73
CA LEU A 11 -31.20 49.29 -22.25
C LEU A 11 -30.02 48.69 -23.02
N ALA A 12 -28.99 48.23 -22.32
CA ALA A 12 -28.01 47.28 -22.85
C ALA A 12 -27.54 46.35 -21.72
N LEU A 13 -27.59 45.06 -22.04
CA LEU A 13 -27.37 43.88 -21.19
C LEU A 13 -26.00 43.88 -20.49
N PRO A 14 -25.86 43.31 -19.27
CA PRO A 14 -24.56 42.96 -18.74
C PRO A 14 -23.99 41.77 -19.50
N LEU A 15 -22.87 41.98 -20.21
CA LEU A 15 -21.98 40.91 -20.64
C LEU A 15 -21.46 40.18 -19.39
N VAL A 16 -21.93 38.96 -19.17
CA VAL A 16 -21.31 38.02 -18.23
C VAL A 16 -20.05 37.49 -18.91
N GLY A 17 -18.92 38.16 -18.69
CA GLY A 17 -17.60 37.63 -18.99
C GLY A 17 -17.29 36.50 -18.01
N THR A 18 -17.20 35.29 -18.52
CA THR A 18 -16.84 34.08 -17.77
C THR A 18 -15.45 34.23 -17.15
N ALA A 19 -15.39 34.42 -15.84
CA ALA A 19 -14.19 34.10 -15.08
C ALA A 19 -13.97 32.59 -15.23
N GLN A 20 -12.95 32.20 -15.99
CA GLN A 20 -12.44 30.83 -15.95
C GLN A 20 -11.78 30.64 -14.59
N VAL A 21 -12.56 30.18 -13.62
CA VAL A 21 -12.02 29.58 -12.40
C VAL A 21 -11.46 28.23 -12.81
N THR A 22 -10.14 28.18 -13.06
CA THR A 22 -9.37 26.94 -12.97
C THR A 22 -9.41 26.49 -11.52
N ASP A 23 -10.51 25.82 -11.17
CA ASP A 23 -10.66 25.16 -9.88
C ASP A 23 -9.83 23.87 -9.92
N LEU A 24 -8.53 24.02 -9.67
CA LEU A 24 -7.75 22.99 -9.00
C LEU A 24 -8.42 22.78 -7.65
N HIS A 25 -9.35 21.83 -7.59
CA HIS A 25 -10.03 21.44 -6.36
C HIS A 25 -8.99 20.94 -5.34
N ALA A 26 -8.53 21.86 -4.50
CA ALA A 26 -8.05 21.55 -3.17
C ALA A 26 -9.22 20.91 -2.40
N ASP A 27 -9.23 19.57 -2.37
CA ASP A 27 -10.26 18.80 -1.70
C ASP A 27 -10.26 19.10 -0.19
N THR A 28 -11.25 19.90 0.23
CA THR A 28 -11.49 20.32 1.62
C THR A 28 -12.73 19.66 2.22
N ARG A 29 -13.35 18.64 1.58
CA ARG A 29 -14.71 18.21 1.95
C ARG A 29 -14.75 16.86 2.65
N GLY A 30 -15.31 16.87 3.87
CA GLY A 30 -15.80 15.69 4.57
C GLY A 30 -17.03 15.08 3.87
N GLY A 31 -16.82 14.52 2.68
CA GLY A 31 -17.83 13.76 1.94
C GLY A 31 -18.04 12.36 2.54
N THR A 32 -19.18 11.74 2.21
CA THR A 32 -19.47 10.36 2.60
C THR A 32 -18.51 9.39 1.91
N LEU A 33 -18.37 8.18 2.44
CA LEU A 33 -17.52 7.14 1.84
C LEU A 33 -17.89 6.87 0.37
N ASN A 34 -19.18 7.01 0.02
CA ASN A 34 -19.64 6.92 -1.37
C ASN A 34 -19.08 8.03 -2.24
N ASP A 35 -19.06 9.27 -1.76
CA ASP A 35 -18.54 10.43 -2.51
C ASP A 35 -17.04 10.27 -2.79
N ARG A 36 -16.30 9.68 -1.85
CA ARG A 36 -14.85 9.45 -1.99
C ARG A 36 -14.52 8.34 -3.00
N PHE A 37 -15.47 7.45 -3.29
CA PHE A 37 -15.30 6.38 -4.30
C PHE A 37 -16.09 6.62 -5.59
N ALA A 38 -16.97 7.62 -5.65
CA ALA A 38 -17.82 7.92 -6.81
C ALA A 38 -17.02 8.39 -8.04
N LEU A 39 -15.73 8.73 -7.88
CA LEU A 39 -14.86 9.22 -8.95
C LEU A 39 -13.85 8.15 -9.39
N GLY A 40 -14.26 7.29 -10.32
CA GLY A 40 -13.32 6.47 -11.11
C GLY A 40 -12.80 5.19 -10.45
N TYR A 41 -13.58 4.60 -9.55
CA TYR A 41 -13.33 3.25 -9.01
C TYR A 41 -14.45 2.30 -9.40
N PHE A 42 -14.10 1.03 -9.62
CA PHE A 42 -15.01 0.01 -10.14
C PHE A 42 -15.53 -0.89 -9.01
N MET A 43 -16.73 -1.44 -9.21
CA MET A 43 -17.21 -2.56 -8.39
C MET A 43 -16.30 -3.76 -8.59
N ALA A 44 -15.89 -4.38 -7.49
CA ALA A 44 -14.96 -5.49 -7.55
C ALA A 44 -15.66 -6.76 -8.11
N PRO A 45 -15.08 -7.45 -9.10
CA PRO A 45 -15.66 -8.68 -9.63
C PRO A 45 -15.66 -9.81 -8.59
N ARG A 46 -16.58 -10.77 -8.76
CA ARG A 46 -16.62 -12.01 -7.96
C ARG A 46 -15.34 -12.83 -8.20
N ALA A 47 -14.87 -13.54 -7.17
CA ALA A 47 -13.66 -14.34 -7.24
C ALA A 47 -13.76 -15.44 -8.31
N ASN A 48 -12.67 -15.65 -9.06
CA ASN A 48 -12.56 -16.70 -10.08
C ASN A 48 -12.60 -18.09 -9.43
N THR A 49 -13.55 -18.93 -9.84
CA THR A 49 -13.75 -20.28 -9.27
C THR A 49 -12.81 -21.34 -9.87
N ALA A 50 -12.01 -21.01 -10.88
CA ALA A 50 -11.13 -21.96 -11.56
C ALA A 50 -9.79 -22.22 -10.86
N VAL A 51 -9.42 -21.40 -9.86
CA VAL A 51 -8.14 -21.50 -9.15
C VAL A 51 -8.40 -21.85 -7.68
N GLN A 52 -7.71 -22.87 -7.17
CA GLN A 52 -7.82 -23.27 -5.77
C GLN A 52 -7.11 -22.26 -4.86
N GLY A 53 -7.81 -21.80 -3.82
CA GLY A 53 -7.28 -20.88 -2.81
C GLY A 53 -7.99 -19.53 -2.78
N SER A 54 -7.43 -18.58 -2.04
CA SER A 54 -7.95 -17.21 -1.93
C SER A 54 -6.89 -16.21 -2.36
N VAL A 55 -7.27 -15.24 -3.19
CA VAL A 55 -6.42 -14.12 -3.60
C VAL A 55 -6.18 -13.12 -2.48
N PHE A 56 -7.01 -13.14 -1.43
CA PHE A 56 -6.94 -12.16 -0.35
C PHE A 56 -5.87 -12.51 0.68
N LEU A 57 -5.19 -11.50 1.22
CA LEU A 57 -4.24 -11.65 2.33
C LEU A 57 -4.91 -12.29 3.55
N LEU A 58 -6.08 -11.78 3.94
CA LEU A 58 -6.92 -12.30 5.02
C LEU A 58 -8.27 -12.76 4.46
N PRO A 59 -8.86 -13.84 5.01
CA PRO A 59 -10.14 -14.36 4.51
C PRO A 59 -11.33 -13.45 4.88
N ALA A 60 -11.29 -12.84 6.06
CA ALA A 60 -12.34 -11.97 6.59
C ALA A 60 -12.10 -10.50 6.19
N TRP A 61 -13.18 -9.72 6.17
CA TRP A 61 -13.07 -8.27 6.19
C TRP A 61 -12.51 -7.85 7.55
N ALA A 62 -11.60 -6.88 7.56
CA ALA A 62 -11.03 -6.35 8.80
C ALA A 62 -11.22 -4.83 8.84
N PRO A 63 -11.51 -4.24 10.01
CA PRO A 63 -11.56 -2.79 10.14
C PRO A 63 -10.20 -2.20 9.73
N GLY A 64 -10.24 -1.07 9.04
CA GLY A 64 -9.05 -0.47 8.48
C GLY A 64 -9.22 0.99 8.07
N GLN A 65 -8.09 1.63 7.82
CA GLN A 65 -8.00 2.98 7.29
C GLN A 65 -7.27 2.93 5.97
N LEU A 66 -7.83 3.55 4.92
CA LEU A 66 -7.24 3.62 3.59
C LEU A 66 -6.84 5.07 3.27
N MET A 67 -5.55 5.31 3.04
CA MET A 67 -5.04 6.59 2.56
C MET A 67 -4.74 6.50 1.06
N LEU A 68 -5.45 7.28 0.26
CA LEU A 68 -5.20 7.39 -1.18
C LEU A 68 -4.12 8.43 -1.46
N ASN A 69 -3.48 8.32 -2.62
CA ASN A 69 -2.55 9.34 -3.10
C ASN A 69 -3.28 10.67 -3.29
N GLY A 70 -2.74 11.76 -2.73
CA GLY A 70 -3.34 13.09 -2.78
C GLY A 70 -4.40 13.38 -1.70
N ASN A 71 -4.88 12.37 -0.98
CA ASN A 71 -5.81 12.60 0.12
C ASN A 71 -5.09 13.12 1.36
N SER A 72 -5.74 14.07 2.05
CA SER A 72 -5.26 14.61 3.34
C SER A 72 -5.75 13.80 4.55
N LYS A 73 -6.81 13.00 4.38
CA LYS A 73 -7.44 12.21 5.45
C LYS A 73 -7.69 10.76 5.00
N PRO A 74 -7.49 9.77 5.90
CA PRO A 74 -7.81 8.39 5.60
C PRO A 74 -9.31 8.18 5.42
N ILE A 75 -9.68 7.09 4.75
CA ILE A 75 -11.04 6.57 4.61
C ILE A 75 -11.17 5.40 5.57
N GLU A 76 -12.12 5.46 6.50
CA GLU A 76 -12.40 4.36 7.42
C GLU A 76 -13.40 3.38 6.80
N ALA A 77 -13.02 2.11 6.68
CA ALA A 77 -13.87 1.09 6.09
C ALA A 77 -13.38 -0.31 6.51
N PRO A 78 -14.25 -1.35 6.49
CA PRO A 78 -13.76 -2.71 6.42
C PRO A 78 -12.99 -2.92 5.12
N LEU A 79 -11.76 -3.41 5.23
CA LEU A 79 -10.84 -3.63 4.11
C LEU A 79 -10.58 -5.12 3.87
N LYS A 80 -10.25 -5.43 2.61
CA LYS A 80 -9.57 -6.65 2.17
C LYS A 80 -8.44 -6.27 1.24
N TYR A 81 -7.33 -7.00 1.30
CA TYR A 81 -6.23 -6.80 0.37
C TYR A 81 -6.13 -8.00 -0.59
N ASP A 82 -6.39 -7.76 -1.87
CA ASP A 82 -6.19 -8.70 -2.96
C ASP A 82 -4.71 -8.65 -3.38
N VAL A 83 -3.90 -9.54 -2.82
CA VAL A 83 -2.45 -9.59 -3.05
C VAL A 83 -2.08 -10.21 -4.40
N HIS A 84 -3.04 -10.82 -5.09
CA HIS A 84 -2.83 -11.33 -6.44
C HIS A 84 -3.02 -10.22 -7.47
N ASN A 85 -4.15 -9.53 -7.43
CA ASN A 85 -4.48 -8.45 -8.38
C ASN A 85 -3.88 -7.09 -7.98
N GLN A 86 -3.28 -6.99 -6.80
CA GLN A 86 -2.72 -5.74 -6.27
C GLN A 86 -3.79 -4.65 -6.12
N GLU A 87 -4.85 -4.99 -5.37
CA GLU A 87 -5.99 -4.11 -5.10
C GLU A 87 -6.37 -4.12 -3.62
N VAL A 88 -6.61 -2.94 -3.04
CA VAL A 88 -7.30 -2.82 -1.75
C VAL A 88 -8.79 -2.71 -2.02
N ARG A 89 -9.58 -3.62 -1.46
CA ARG A 89 -11.04 -3.56 -1.51
C ARG A 89 -11.56 -2.90 -0.25
N ALA A 90 -12.43 -1.90 -0.41
CA ALA A 90 -13.12 -1.24 0.69
C ALA A 90 -14.61 -1.56 0.65
N GLN A 91 -15.15 -2.04 1.77
CA GLN A 91 -16.58 -2.31 1.90
C GLN A 91 -17.34 -1.01 2.17
N ARG A 92 -18.42 -0.79 1.43
CA ARG A 92 -19.29 0.37 1.59
C ARG A 92 -20.47 0.05 2.53
N PRO A 93 -21.11 1.05 3.16
CA PRO A 93 -22.23 0.84 4.07
C PRO A 93 -23.43 0.09 3.48
N ASN A 94 -23.65 0.18 2.16
CA ASN A 94 -24.69 -0.55 1.44
C ASN A 94 -24.34 -2.03 1.16
N GLY A 95 -23.18 -2.51 1.63
CA GLY A 95 -22.78 -3.92 1.64
C GLY A 95 -21.97 -4.39 0.44
N ASP A 96 -21.86 -3.58 -0.62
CA ASP A 96 -20.97 -3.87 -1.74
C ASP A 96 -19.53 -3.37 -1.48
N SER A 97 -18.64 -3.56 -2.44
CA SER A 97 -17.23 -3.19 -2.29
C SER A 97 -16.65 -2.54 -3.53
N VAL A 98 -15.72 -1.61 -3.29
CA VAL A 98 -14.96 -0.90 -4.32
C VAL A 98 -13.55 -1.46 -4.36
N ALA A 99 -13.05 -1.76 -5.56
CA ALA A 99 -11.65 -2.14 -5.76
C ALA A 99 -10.80 -0.90 -6.08
N VAL A 100 -9.73 -0.71 -5.29
CA VAL A 100 -8.78 0.38 -5.42
C VAL A 100 -7.42 -0.21 -5.80
N PRO A 101 -6.91 0.05 -7.02
CA PRO A 101 -5.58 -0.39 -7.41
C PRO A 101 -4.51 0.17 -6.46
N VAL A 102 -3.53 -0.64 -6.04
CA VAL A 102 -2.48 -0.20 -5.10
C VAL A 102 -1.67 1.00 -5.59
N ALA A 103 -1.58 1.21 -6.91
CA ALA A 103 -0.94 2.39 -7.50
C ALA A 103 -1.63 3.72 -7.12
N LYS A 104 -2.89 3.69 -6.70
CA LYS A 104 -3.64 4.85 -6.20
C LYS A 104 -3.62 4.95 -4.67
N VAL A 105 -3.05 3.96 -3.99
CA VAL A 105 -2.98 3.87 -2.53
C VAL A 105 -1.62 4.37 -2.06
N LYS A 106 -1.62 5.19 -1.00
CA LYS A 106 -0.41 5.62 -0.30
C LYS A 106 -0.04 4.60 0.77
N GLU A 107 -1.00 4.34 1.66
CA GLU A 107 -0.87 3.38 2.75
C GLU A 107 -2.26 2.96 3.22
N PHE A 108 -2.33 1.85 3.94
CA PHE A 108 -3.55 1.45 4.64
C PHE A 108 -3.22 0.68 5.91
N THR A 109 -4.17 0.62 6.83
CA THR A 109 -4.12 -0.25 8.00
C THR A 109 -5.21 -1.30 7.91
N MET A 110 -4.91 -2.54 8.30
CA MET A 110 -5.88 -3.63 8.33
C MET A 110 -5.48 -4.60 9.43
N ALA A 111 -6.44 -5.00 10.27
CA ALA A 111 -6.18 -5.91 11.40
C ALA A 111 -5.03 -5.45 12.33
N ALA A 112 -4.92 -4.14 12.57
CA ALA A 112 -3.84 -3.50 13.33
C ALA A 112 -2.42 -3.55 12.70
N HIS A 113 -2.29 -4.03 11.47
CA HIS A 113 -1.04 -3.96 10.69
C HIS A 113 -1.07 -2.76 9.73
N ARG A 114 0.07 -2.08 9.57
CA ARG A 114 0.24 -0.98 8.62
C ARG A 114 0.91 -1.47 7.34
N TYR A 115 0.37 -1.07 6.21
CA TYR A 115 0.85 -1.40 4.88
C TYR A 115 1.17 -0.12 4.11
N VAL A 116 2.38 -0.01 3.58
CA VAL A 116 2.83 1.14 2.76
C VAL A 116 3.03 0.69 1.33
N CYS A 117 2.44 1.44 0.39
CA CYS A 117 2.48 1.11 -1.03
C CYS A 117 3.61 1.89 -1.71
N TYR A 118 4.43 1.19 -2.47
CA TYR A 118 5.57 1.78 -3.17
C TYR A 118 5.35 1.74 -4.69
N PRO A 119 5.81 2.76 -5.44
CA PRO A 119 5.76 2.72 -6.90
C PRO A 119 6.50 1.49 -7.44
N ALA A 120 5.89 0.77 -8.39
CA ALA A 120 6.48 -0.44 -8.98
C ALA A 120 7.90 -0.22 -9.54
N ALA A 121 8.18 0.96 -10.10
CA ALA A 121 9.51 1.32 -10.62
C ALA A 121 10.62 1.39 -9.56
N THR A 122 10.25 1.50 -8.27
CA THR A 122 11.21 1.57 -7.15
C THR A 122 11.42 0.23 -6.46
N LEU A 123 10.56 -0.75 -6.76
CA LEU A 123 10.56 -2.03 -6.07
C LEU A 123 11.48 -3.04 -6.75
N PRO A 124 12.17 -3.90 -5.98
CA PRO A 124 12.81 -5.08 -6.51
C PRO A 124 11.81 -5.98 -7.25
N ALA A 125 12.27 -6.69 -8.29
CA ALA A 125 11.40 -7.54 -9.12
C ALA A 125 10.58 -8.54 -8.28
N GLU A 126 11.17 -9.13 -7.24
CA GLU A 126 10.49 -10.10 -6.36
C GLU A 126 9.39 -9.48 -5.48
N ALA A 127 9.42 -8.16 -5.26
CA ALA A 127 8.42 -7.39 -4.51
C ALA A 127 7.29 -6.83 -5.41
N SER A 128 7.39 -7.05 -6.74
CA SER A 128 6.35 -6.88 -7.78
C SER A 128 5.16 -5.96 -7.40
N GLY A 129 5.41 -4.65 -7.32
CA GLY A 129 4.36 -3.61 -7.40
C GLY A 129 3.38 -3.52 -6.24
N GLY A 130 3.67 -4.11 -5.07
CA GLY A 130 2.71 -4.20 -3.97
C GLY A 130 2.95 -3.30 -2.77
N CYS A 131 2.00 -3.37 -1.85
CA CYS A 131 2.12 -2.75 -0.54
C CYS A 131 2.81 -3.69 0.45
N ALA A 132 3.80 -3.16 1.16
CA ALA A 132 4.57 -3.89 2.15
C ALA A 132 3.96 -3.68 3.54
N GLU A 133 3.85 -4.74 4.32
CA GLU A 133 3.62 -4.64 5.75
C GLU A 133 4.88 -4.05 6.42
N VAL A 134 4.70 -3.03 7.25
CA VAL A 134 5.78 -2.39 8.01
C VAL A 134 5.94 -3.13 9.33
N LEU A 135 7.01 -3.93 9.44
CA LEU A 135 7.32 -4.69 10.66
C LEU A 135 8.13 -3.85 11.67
N ALA A 136 9.01 -2.98 11.18
CA ALA A 136 9.71 -1.98 11.98
C ALA A 136 9.82 -0.68 11.20
N ASP A 137 9.47 0.43 11.84
CA ASP A 137 9.43 1.77 11.25
C ASP A 137 10.48 2.68 11.90
N GLY A 138 11.76 2.40 11.62
CA GLY A 138 12.88 3.20 12.09
C GLY A 138 13.08 4.46 11.25
N THR A 139 13.83 5.41 11.79
CA THR A 139 14.15 6.68 11.11
C THR A 139 15.14 6.44 9.96
N TYR A 140 16.08 5.52 10.14
CA TYR A 140 17.17 5.25 9.21
C TYR A 140 17.05 3.90 8.50
N ALA A 141 16.27 2.97 9.06
CA ALA A 141 15.93 1.72 8.42
C ALA A 141 14.50 1.26 8.75
N GLN A 142 13.82 0.74 7.73
CA GLN A 142 12.49 0.14 7.85
C GLN A 142 12.57 -1.35 7.49
N LEU A 143 12.01 -2.21 8.33
CA LEU A 143 11.84 -3.62 8.00
C LEU A 143 10.48 -3.82 7.34
N LEU A 144 10.49 -4.31 6.12
CA LEU A 144 9.30 -4.48 5.29
C LEU A 144 9.10 -5.94 4.91
N LYS A 145 7.83 -6.36 4.89
CA LYS A 145 7.39 -7.67 4.45
C LYS A 145 6.45 -7.52 3.27
N PHE A 146 6.79 -8.18 2.16
CA PHE A 146 5.91 -8.27 1.00
C PHE A 146 5.33 -9.67 0.91
N VAL A 147 4.02 -9.73 0.65
CA VAL A 147 3.30 -10.99 0.45
C VAL A 147 2.71 -10.97 -0.96
N HIS A 148 3.02 -12.01 -1.73
CA HIS A 148 2.52 -12.20 -3.09
C HIS A 148 1.82 -13.54 -3.19
N LYS A 149 0.78 -13.60 -4.02
CA LYS A 149 0.14 -14.87 -4.41
C LYS A 149 0.28 -15.09 -5.89
N ILE A 150 0.91 -16.20 -6.26
CA ILE A 150 1.12 -16.62 -7.64
C ILE A 150 0.33 -17.89 -7.91
N ILE A 151 -0.07 -18.08 -9.17
CA ILE A 151 -0.74 -19.30 -9.60
C ILE A 151 0.33 -20.32 -9.98
N VAL A 152 0.26 -21.51 -9.40
CA VAL A 152 1.14 -22.65 -9.69
C VAL A 152 0.30 -23.87 -9.99
N LYS A 153 0.83 -24.77 -10.83
CA LYS A 153 0.20 -26.07 -11.09
C LYS A 153 0.54 -27.04 -9.97
N GLN A 154 -0.48 -27.61 -9.35
CA GLN A 154 -0.36 -28.64 -8.33
C GLN A 154 -1.01 -29.94 -8.80
N ALA A 155 -0.51 -31.08 -8.33
CA ALA A 155 -1.14 -32.36 -8.60
C ALA A 155 -2.52 -32.43 -7.91
N ALA A 156 -3.54 -32.91 -8.62
CA ALA A 156 -4.85 -33.10 -8.02
C ALA A 156 -4.78 -34.20 -6.94
N GLN A 157 -5.11 -33.87 -5.69
CA GLN A 157 -5.23 -34.88 -4.63
C GLN A 157 -6.62 -35.55 -4.69
N GLY A 158 -6.65 -36.89 -4.78
CA GLY A 158 -7.89 -37.66 -4.56
C GLY A 158 -8.31 -38.68 -5.63
N GLY A 159 -7.51 -38.93 -6.68
CA GLY A 159 -7.80 -39.99 -7.65
C GLY A 159 -7.24 -41.34 -7.23
N GLY A 160 -8.09 -42.35 -6.99
CA GLY A 160 -7.69 -43.75 -6.73
C GLY A 160 -7.03 -44.48 -7.92
N TYR A 161 -6.80 -43.77 -9.02
CA TYR A 161 -6.00 -44.20 -10.16
C TYR A 161 -5.09 -43.03 -10.55
N ALA A 162 -3.89 -43.33 -11.04
CA ALA A 162 -2.88 -42.34 -11.44
C ALA A 162 -3.40 -41.39 -12.54
N SER A 163 -4.14 -40.36 -12.14
CA SER A 163 -4.54 -39.27 -13.01
C SER A 163 -3.42 -38.24 -13.02
N ASN A 164 -2.83 -37.95 -14.19
CA ASN A 164 -1.92 -36.81 -14.40
C ASN A 164 -2.65 -35.45 -14.35
N ALA A 165 -3.76 -35.36 -13.62
CA ALA A 165 -4.55 -34.15 -13.50
C ALA A 165 -3.79 -33.15 -12.64
N SER A 166 -3.63 -31.94 -13.19
CA SER A 166 -3.10 -30.79 -12.46
C SER A 166 -4.18 -29.74 -12.32
N ILE A 167 -4.14 -29.05 -11.19
CA ILE A 167 -5.03 -27.94 -10.87
C ILE A 167 -4.20 -26.68 -10.66
N ASP A 168 -4.77 -25.54 -11.03
CA ASP A 168 -4.16 -24.24 -10.73
C ASP A 168 -4.49 -23.88 -9.28
N ALA A 169 -3.47 -23.58 -8.50
CA ALA A 169 -3.59 -23.22 -7.08
C ALA A 169 -2.78 -21.96 -6.77
N LEU A 170 -3.26 -21.16 -5.81
CA LEU A 170 -2.55 -19.99 -5.32
C LEU A 170 -1.50 -20.39 -4.27
N GLU A 171 -0.23 -20.14 -4.58
CA GLU A 171 0.88 -20.27 -3.65
C GLU A 171 1.24 -18.89 -3.08
N THR A 172 1.41 -18.82 -1.76
CA THR A 172 1.82 -17.59 -1.08
C THR A 172 3.33 -17.54 -0.96
N ARG A 173 3.93 -16.43 -1.41
CA ARG A 173 5.35 -16.13 -1.25
C ARG A 173 5.53 -14.90 -0.39
N THR A 174 6.49 -14.97 0.52
CA THR A 174 6.84 -13.87 1.41
C THR A 174 8.31 -13.53 1.22
N VAL A 175 8.60 -12.26 1.02
CA VAL A 175 9.96 -11.73 0.92
C VAL A 175 10.11 -10.55 1.88
N TYR A 176 11.30 -10.39 2.44
CA TYR A 176 11.59 -9.32 3.40
C TYR A 176 12.68 -8.41 2.83
N TYR A 177 12.55 -7.13 3.12
CA TYR A 177 13.51 -6.12 2.72
C TYR A 177 13.79 -5.18 3.88
N LEU A 178 15.06 -4.76 3.98
CA LEU A 178 15.43 -3.57 4.71
C LEU A 178 15.38 -2.40 3.73
N ARG A 179 14.53 -1.41 4.00
CA ARG A 179 14.46 -0.16 3.23
C ARG A 179 15.22 0.92 3.96
N TRP A 180 16.04 1.66 3.24
CA TRP A 180 16.79 2.79 3.75
C TRP A 180 16.08 4.08 3.36
N PRO A 181 15.43 4.81 4.29
CA PRO A 181 14.60 5.96 3.92
C PRO A 181 15.39 7.12 3.28
N ALA A 182 16.67 7.27 3.62
CA ALA A 182 17.52 8.37 3.17
C ALA A 182 17.72 8.41 1.64
N ASP A 183 17.81 7.25 0.99
CA ASP A 183 18.02 7.10 -0.45
C ASP A 183 16.93 6.27 -1.14
N GLY A 184 16.05 5.64 -0.35
CA GLY A 184 14.91 4.86 -0.82
C GLY A 184 15.25 3.47 -1.35
N HIS A 185 16.48 2.99 -1.21
CA HIS A 185 16.86 1.67 -1.73
C HIS A 185 16.41 0.52 -0.81
N PHE A 186 16.35 -0.68 -1.39
CA PHE A 186 15.91 -1.90 -0.73
C PHE A 186 17.05 -2.93 -0.72
N THR A 187 17.35 -3.47 0.45
CA THR A 187 18.29 -4.58 0.63
C THR A 187 17.50 -5.84 0.98
N ALA A 188 17.65 -6.90 0.16
CA ALA A 188 16.97 -8.17 0.42
C ALA A 188 17.42 -8.76 1.76
N LEU A 189 16.45 -9.21 2.56
CA LEU A 189 16.70 -9.71 3.90
C LEU A 189 16.05 -11.09 4.09
N ARG A 190 16.80 -12.00 4.70
CA ARG A 190 16.25 -13.25 5.26
C ARG A 190 16.13 -13.08 6.77
N LEU A 191 15.14 -13.73 7.39
CA LEU A 191 14.98 -13.79 8.84
C LEU A 191 16.08 -14.65 9.49
N LYS A 192 17.31 -14.13 9.47
CA LYS A 192 18.48 -14.72 10.12
C LYS A 192 19.52 -13.63 10.36
N ARG A 193 20.27 -13.77 11.44
CA ARG A 193 21.31 -12.81 11.87
C ARG A 193 22.33 -12.48 10.79
N ALA A 194 22.90 -13.50 10.15
CA ALA A 194 23.90 -13.30 9.10
C ALA A 194 23.38 -12.43 7.94
N SER A 195 22.07 -12.48 7.64
CA SER A 195 21.49 -11.65 6.58
C SER A 195 21.43 -10.18 6.99
N LEU A 196 21.11 -9.90 8.25
CA LEU A 196 21.10 -8.53 8.78
C LEU A 196 22.53 -7.99 8.89
N GLU A 197 23.49 -8.79 9.36
CA GLU A 197 24.90 -8.40 9.39
C GLU A 197 25.43 -8.03 8.00
N GLN A 198 25.05 -8.79 6.96
CA GLN A 198 25.40 -8.48 5.57
C GLN A 198 24.76 -7.16 5.10
N ALA A 199 23.49 -6.94 5.42
CA ALA A 199 22.80 -5.70 5.06
C ALA A 199 23.40 -4.46 5.76
N LEU A 200 24.03 -4.63 6.92
CA LEU A 200 24.71 -3.59 7.68
C LEU A 200 26.20 -3.41 7.30
N GLY A 201 26.66 -4.02 6.20
CA GLY A 201 28.04 -3.89 5.71
C GLY A 201 28.37 -2.43 5.35
N GLY A 202 28.89 -1.67 6.31
CA GLY A 202 29.10 -0.22 6.19
C GLY A 202 28.66 0.57 7.44
N GLN A 203 27.97 -0.07 8.38
CA GLN A 203 27.45 0.52 9.62
C GLN A 203 28.13 -0.13 10.85
N PRO A 204 29.40 0.22 11.16
CA PRO A 204 30.19 -0.49 12.17
C PRO A 204 29.58 -0.42 13.58
N ALA A 205 28.98 0.73 13.95
CA ALA A 205 28.32 0.90 15.24
C ALA A 205 27.10 -0.01 15.39
N ALA A 206 26.21 -0.02 14.40
CA ALA A 206 25.04 -0.90 14.37
C ALA A 206 25.44 -2.39 14.34
N LEU A 207 26.49 -2.73 13.59
CA LEU A 207 26.99 -4.11 13.50
C LEU A 207 27.59 -4.60 14.83
N ALA A 208 28.33 -3.74 15.55
CA ALA A 208 28.83 -4.05 16.88
C ALA A 208 27.67 -4.27 17.88
N ALA A 209 26.66 -3.41 17.85
CA ALA A 209 25.47 -3.55 18.68
C ALA A 209 24.70 -4.84 18.37
N LEU A 210 24.51 -5.16 17.09
CA LEU A 210 23.87 -6.39 16.65
C LEU A 210 24.63 -7.62 17.18
N LYS A 211 25.96 -7.64 17.07
CA LYS A 211 26.78 -8.75 17.57
C LYS A 211 26.74 -8.90 19.09
N ALA A 212 26.58 -7.80 19.82
CA ALA A 212 26.42 -7.83 21.28
C ALA A 212 25.03 -8.35 21.71
N GLN A 213 24.01 -8.23 20.85
CA GLN A 213 22.68 -8.77 21.12
C GLN A 213 22.70 -10.31 21.11
N LYS A 214 22.21 -10.89 22.21
CA LYS A 214 21.96 -12.33 22.32
C LYS A 214 20.62 -12.69 21.68
N GLY A 215 20.47 -13.95 21.29
CA GLY A 215 19.21 -14.48 20.75
C GLY A 215 19.26 -14.78 19.24
N ASN A 216 18.24 -15.49 18.77
CA ASN A 216 18.06 -15.82 17.36
C ASN A 216 17.20 -14.73 16.69
N LEU A 217 17.37 -14.53 15.37
CA LEU A 217 16.60 -13.57 14.57
C LEU A 217 15.78 -14.27 13.48
N GLY A 218 15.18 -15.40 13.85
CA GLY A 218 14.43 -16.30 12.98
C GLY A 218 12.93 -16.01 12.92
N SER A 219 12.42 -15.15 13.80
CA SER A 219 11.04 -14.69 13.77
C SER A 219 10.94 -13.24 13.25
N GLU A 220 9.77 -12.87 12.72
CA GLU A 220 9.48 -11.49 12.31
C GLU A 220 9.60 -10.51 13.48
N ALA A 221 9.12 -10.90 14.68
CA ALA A 221 9.15 -10.09 15.88
C ALA A 221 10.59 -9.85 16.38
N ASP A 222 11.42 -10.89 16.44
CA ASP A 222 12.82 -10.76 16.87
C ASP A 222 13.62 -9.91 15.88
N MET A 223 13.39 -10.11 14.58
CA MET A 223 14.05 -9.30 13.54
C MET A 223 13.61 -7.83 13.60
N ALA A 224 12.32 -7.56 13.77
CA ALA A 224 11.80 -6.20 13.93
C ALA A 224 12.40 -5.51 15.16
N ALA A 225 12.44 -6.19 16.31
CA ALA A 225 13.04 -5.67 17.53
C ALA A 225 14.54 -5.39 17.36
N ALA A 226 15.28 -6.28 16.69
CA ALA A 226 16.69 -6.07 16.39
C ALA A 226 16.92 -4.84 15.50
N VAL A 227 16.13 -4.69 14.43
CA VAL A 227 16.19 -3.52 13.53
C VAL A 227 15.88 -2.23 14.29
N GLN A 228 14.83 -2.20 15.11
CA GLN A 228 14.49 -1.03 15.93
C GLN A 228 15.61 -0.65 16.91
N ALA A 229 16.25 -1.65 17.52
CA ALA A 229 17.32 -1.41 18.49
C ALA A 229 18.61 -0.86 17.86
N ILE A 230 18.91 -1.22 16.61
CA ILE A 230 20.09 -0.71 15.91
C ILE A 230 19.83 0.58 15.14
N ASP A 231 18.57 0.92 14.84
CA ASP A 231 18.19 2.09 14.05
C ASP A 231 18.85 3.40 14.51
N PRO A 232 18.89 3.74 15.83
CA PRO A 232 19.54 4.96 16.30
C PRO A 232 21.05 5.00 16.09
N LEU A 233 21.68 3.86 15.81
CA LEU A 233 23.13 3.72 15.59
C LEU A 233 23.49 3.71 14.10
N LEU A 234 22.49 3.74 13.22
CA LEU A 234 22.70 3.85 11.78
C LEU A 234 23.05 5.29 11.46
N ALA A 235 24.16 5.48 10.76
CA ALA A 235 24.40 6.73 10.06
C ALA A 235 23.62 6.70 8.74
N ALA A 236 23.17 7.86 8.25
CA ALA A 236 22.74 7.93 6.86
C ALA A 236 23.88 7.40 5.97
N PRO A 237 23.62 6.48 5.03
CA PRO A 237 24.67 5.95 4.17
C PRO A 237 25.41 7.09 3.47
N ALA A 238 26.74 7.06 3.51
CA ALA A 238 27.56 7.99 2.75
C ALA A 238 27.34 7.70 1.25
N ARG A 239 27.06 8.76 0.48
CA ARG A 239 26.83 8.70 -0.97
C ARG A 239 28.04 8.19 -1.73
#